data_AF-A0A3D3Q6H8-F1
#
_entry.id   AF-A0A3D3Q6H8-F1
#
_cell.length_a   1.000
_cell.length_b   1.000
_cell.length_c   1.000
_cell.angle_alpha   90.00
_cell.angle_beta   90.00
_cell.angle_gamma   90.00
#
_symmetry.space_group_name_H-M   'P 1'
#
loop_
_entity.id
_entity.type
_entity.pdbx_description
1 polymer ?
#
loop_
_entity_poly.entity_id
_entity_poly.type
_entity_poly.pdbx_seq_one_letter_code
_entity_poly.pdbx_strand_id
1 'polypeptide(L)'
;GNFELNVFKPVMVANLLRSIRLLADVCRTFREFMVEGIQPNTARIAELVDRSLMLVTALSPSIGYDKAAEIAKKAHHEGTTLKEAALSLGYMTEQDYDAAVKPERMV
;
A
#
# COMPACT_ATOMS: atom_id res chain seq x y z
N GLY A 1 -26.76 24.42 27.86
CA GLY A 1 -26.88 24.62 29.32
C GLY A 1 -27.15 26.08 29.55
N ASN A 2 -27.93 26.44 30.58
CA ASN A 2 -28.37 27.82 30.80
C ASN A 2 -27.95 28.28 32.20
N PHE A 3 -27.29 29.44 32.26
CA PHE A 3 -26.77 30.07 33.48
C PHE A 3 -25.98 29.09 34.37
N GLU A 4 -26.36 28.92 35.64
CA GLU A 4 -25.59 28.20 36.65
C GLU A 4 -25.64 26.67 36.49
N LEU A 5 -26.55 26.13 35.66
CA LEU A 5 -26.78 24.69 35.60
C LEU A 5 -27.06 24.15 34.18
N ASN A 6 -26.36 23.07 33.85
CA ASN A 6 -26.70 22.23 32.70
C ASN A 6 -27.59 21.07 33.16
N VAL A 7 -28.86 21.06 32.75
CA VAL A 7 -29.84 20.02 33.09
C VAL A 7 -29.78 18.78 32.19
N PHE A 8 -28.95 18.78 31.15
CA PHE A 8 -28.77 17.66 30.22
C PHE A 8 -27.65 16.69 30.64
N LYS A 9 -27.05 16.88 31.82
CA LYS A 9 -25.95 16.03 32.33
C LYS A 9 -26.26 14.52 32.25
N PRO A 10 -27.49 14.04 32.58
CA PRO A 10 -27.80 12.61 32.49
C PRO A 10 -27.69 12.04 31.07
N VAL A 11 -28.20 12.74 30.05
CA VAL A 11 -28.12 12.27 28.66
C VAL A 11 -26.69 12.36 28.12
N MET A 12 -25.92 13.37 28.54
CA MET A 12 -24.51 13.50 28.16
C MET A 12 -23.68 12.33 28.70
N VAL A 13 -23.75 12.04 30.00
CA VAL A 13 -22.96 10.97 30.61
C VAL A 13 -23.42 9.59 30.12
N ALA A 14 -24.72 9.39 29.92
CA ALA A 14 -25.25 8.13 29.38
C ALA A 14 -24.71 7.85 27.97
N ASN A 15 -24.64 8.86 27.11
CA ASN A 15 -24.06 8.68 25.77
C ASN A 15 -22.56 8.46 25.81
N LEU A 16 -21.83 9.23 26.63
CA LEU A 16 -20.39 9.06 26.77
C LEU A 16 -20.03 7.63 27.23
N LEU A 17 -20.64 7.16 28.31
CA LEU A 17 -20.36 5.83 28.85
C LEU A 17 -20.78 4.71 27.90
N ARG A 18 -21.91 4.86 27.20
CA ARG A 18 -22.35 3.91 26.19
C ARG A 18 -21.34 3.82 25.04
N SER A 19 -20.88 4.96 24.51
CA SER A 19 -19.89 4.99 23.44
C SER A 19 -18.56 4.37 23.87
N ILE A 20 -18.09 4.67 25.08
CA ILE A 20 -16.87 4.06 25.64
C ILE A 20 -17.00 2.54 25.69
N ARG A 21 -18.14 2.03 26.20
CA ARG A 21 -18.38 0.60 26.30
C ARG A 21 -18.41 -0.06 24.93
N LEU A 22 -19.17 0.50 23.98
CA LEU A 22 -19.27 -0.03 22.63
C LEU A 22 -17.89 -0.09 21.95
N LEU A 23 -17.10 0.98 22.04
CA LEU A 23 -15.75 0.99 21.47
C LEU A 23 -14.83 -0.02 22.14
N ALA A 24 -14.88 -0.14 23.47
CA ALA A 24 -14.07 -1.12 24.19
C ALA A 24 -14.40 -2.56 23.78
N ASP A 25 -15.69 -2.87 23.67
CA ASP A 25 -16.17 -4.20 23.29
C ASP A 25 -15.83 -4.51 21.82
N VAL A 26 -16.03 -3.55 20.91
CA VAL A 26 -15.68 -3.69 19.48
C VAL A 26 -14.18 -3.84 19.31
N CYS A 27 -13.34 -3.02 19.93
CA CYS A 27 -11.89 -3.13 19.81
C CYS A 27 -11.38 -4.48 20.29
N ARG A 28 -11.92 -5.02 21.39
CA ARG A 28 -11.56 -6.34 21.90
C ARG A 28 -11.94 -7.44 20.92
N THR A 29 -13.19 -7.42 20.46
CA THR A 29 -13.75 -8.43 19.54
C THR A 29 -13.04 -8.38 18.18
N PHE A 30 -12.82 -7.19 17.64
CA PHE A 30 -12.14 -6.99 16.36
C PHE A 30 -10.68 -7.44 16.41
N ARG A 31 -9.98 -7.20 17.53
CA ARG A 31 -8.63 -7.71 17.72
C ARG A 31 -8.60 -9.24 17.67
N GLU A 32 -9.42 -9.89 18.49
CA GLU A 32 -9.43 -11.35 18.65
C GLU A 32 -9.94 -12.09 17.42
N PHE A 33 -11.06 -11.65 16.84
CA PHE A 33 -11.74 -12.39 15.77
C PHE A 33 -11.39 -11.91 14.36
N MET A 34 -10.57 -10.87 14.22
CA MET A 34 -10.14 -10.37 12.92
C MET A 34 -8.62 -10.16 12.89
N VAL A 35 -8.10 -9.21 13.68
CA VAL A 35 -6.70 -8.75 13.56
C VAL A 35 -5.70 -9.86 13.87
N GLU A 36 -5.89 -10.61 14.96
CA GLU A 36 -4.96 -11.68 15.37
C GLU A 36 -4.88 -12.83 14.34
N GLY A 37 -5.91 -12.98 13.50
CA GLY A 37 -5.97 -13.99 12.45
C GLY A 37 -5.52 -13.53 11.07
N ILE A 38 -5.16 -12.25 10.87
CA ILE A 38 -4.78 -11.74 9.54
C ILE A 38 -3.53 -12.46 9.04
N GLN A 39 -3.60 -12.99 7.82
CA GLN A 39 -2.47 -13.56 7.10
C GLN A 39 -2.28 -12.85 5.76
N PRO A 40 -1.03 -12.55 5.36
CA PRO A 40 -0.77 -11.96 4.05
C PRO A 40 -1.02 -12.98 2.93
N ASN A 41 -1.72 -12.55 1.88
CA ASN A 41 -1.72 -13.29 0.62
C ASN A 41 -0.44 -12.94 -0.16
N THR A 42 0.66 -13.60 0.20
CA THR A 42 2.00 -13.32 -0.34
C THR A 42 2.07 -13.49 -1.86
N ALA A 43 1.38 -14.49 -2.41
CA ALA A 43 1.32 -14.72 -3.85
C ALA A 43 0.68 -13.52 -4.59
N ARG A 44 -0.46 -13.02 -4.08
CA ARG A 44 -1.13 -11.87 -4.68
C ARG A 44 -0.32 -10.58 -4.51
N ILE A 45 0.34 -10.40 -3.37
CA ILE A 45 1.19 -9.23 -3.13
C ILE A 45 2.37 -9.23 -4.10
N ALA A 46 3.06 -10.37 -4.27
CA ALA A 46 4.18 -10.50 -5.20
C ALA A 46 3.75 -10.20 -6.65
N GLU A 47 2.62 -10.78 -7.10
CA GLU A 47 2.08 -10.50 -8.44
C GLU A 47 1.81 -9.00 -8.67
N LEU A 48 1.25 -8.30 -7.67
CA LEU A 48 0.96 -6.88 -7.78
C LEU A 48 2.23 -6.02 -7.79
N VAL A 49 3.24 -6.40 -7.02
CA VAL A 49 4.55 -5.73 -7.01
C VAL A 49 5.23 -5.89 -8.36
N ASP A 50 5.28 -7.11 -8.90
CA ASP A 50 5.94 -7.40 -10.20
C ASP A 50 5.25 -6.70 -11.37
N ARG A 51 3.93 -6.50 -11.30
CA ARG A 51 3.16 -5.77 -12.31
C ARG A 51 3.16 -4.25 -12.12
N SER A 52 3.71 -3.74 -11.02
CA SER A 52 3.69 -2.32 -10.71
C SER A 52 4.64 -1.53 -11.60
N LEU A 53 4.14 -0.48 -12.24
CA LEU A 53 4.96 0.46 -13.01
C LEU A 53 5.75 1.42 -12.12
N MET A 54 5.49 1.44 -10.81
CA MET A 54 6.14 2.38 -9.88
C MET A 54 7.60 2.03 -9.59
N LEU A 55 8.01 0.78 -9.84
CA LEU A 55 9.40 0.32 -9.65
C LEU A 55 10.36 0.90 -10.71
N VAL A 56 9.83 1.56 -11.74
CA VAL A 56 10.62 2.14 -12.84
C VAL A 56 11.65 3.16 -12.36
N THR A 57 11.42 3.83 -11.23
CA THR A 57 12.35 4.82 -10.67
C THR A 57 13.67 4.21 -10.22
N ALA A 58 13.69 2.91 -9.88
CA ALA A 58 14.92 2.17 -9.59
C ALA A 58 15.83 2.03 -10.81
N LEU A 59 15.28 2.18 -12.02
CA LEU A 59 16.04 2.09 -13.27
C LEU A 59 16.75 3.40 -13.62
N SER A 60 16.23 4.55 -13.17
CA SER A 60 16.75 5.88 -13.52
C SER A 60 18.25 6.06 -13.25
N PRO A 61 18.85 5.56 -12.13
CA PRO A 61 20.29 5.67 -11.91
C PRO A 61 21.14 4.87 -12.91
N SER A 62 20.63 3.75 -13.43
CA SER A 62 21.38 2.85 -14.30
C SER A 62 21.23 3.20 -15.79
N ILE A 63 20.05 3.68 -16.20
CA ILE A 63 19.74 3.93 -17.63
C ILE A 63 19.31 5.36 -17.94
N GLY A 64 19.18 6.23 -16.93
CA GLY A 64 18.68 7.60 -17.08
C GLY A 64 17.16 7.70 -17.07
N TYR A 65 16.66 8.90 -16.74
CA TYR A 65 15.23 9.17 -16.58
C TYR A 65 14.42 8.93 -17.87
N ASP A 66 14.90 9.40 -19.02
CA ASP A 66 14.15 9.32 -20.27
C ASP A 66 13.91 7.87 -20.70
N LYS A 67 14.95 7.02 -20.62
CA LYS A 67 14.84 5.59 -20.94
C LYS A 67 13.93 4.86 -19.95
N ALA A 68 14.02 5.20 -18.66
CA ALA A 68 13.12 4.65 -17.64
C ALA A 68 11.66 5.03 -17.93
N ALA A 69 11.39 6.30 -18.26
CA ALA A 69 10.05 6.76 -18.63
C ALA A 69 9.51 6.08 -19.89
N GLU A 70 10.37 5.81 -20.88
CA GLU A 70 10.00 5.08 -22.10
C GLU A 70 9.60 3.62 -21.79
N ILE A 71 10.35 2.93 -20.92
CA ILE A 71 10.00 1.59 -20.45
C ILE A 71 8.61 1.58 -19.79
N ALA A 72 8.33 2.52 -18.87
CA ALA A 72 7.03 2.60 -18.21
C ALA A 72 5.89 2.88 -19.19
N LYS A 73 6.09 3.79 -20.15
CA LYS A 73 5.09 4.08 -21.20
C LYS A 73 4.80 2.86 -22.05
N LYS A 74 5.84 2.14 -22.48
CA LYS A 74 5.69 0.92 -23.27
C LYS A 74 4.96 -0.17 -22.49
N ALA A 75 5.41 -0.46 -21.26
CA ALA A 75 4.78 -1.43 -20.37
C ALA A 75 3.28 -1.12 -20.15
N HIS A 76 2.95 0.16 -19.95
CA HIS A 76 1.55 0.58 -19.81
C HIS A 76 0.73 0.38 -21.08
N HIS A 77 1.29 0.76 -22.24
CA HIS A 77 0.59 0.68 -23.53
C HIS A 77 0.39 -0.78 -23.99
N GLU A 78 1.39 -1.62 -23.79
CA GLU A 78 1.37 -3.03 -24.22
C GLU A 78 0.81 -3.98 -23.16
N GLY A 79 0.56 -3.49 -21.94
CA GLY A 79 0.09 -4.31 -20.83
C GLY A 79 1.11 -5.33 -20.32
N THR A 80 2.40 -5.10 -20.59
CA THR A 80 3.53 -5.94 -20.21
C THR A 80 4.16 -5.48 -18.89
N THR A 81 5.02 -6.30 -18.31
CA THR A 81 5.81 -5.94 -17.12
C THR A 81 6.92 -4.95 -17.49
N LEU A 82 7.42 -4.21 -16.50
CA LEU A 82 8.59 -3.35 -16.69
C LEU A 82 9.81 -4.15 -17.18
N LYS A 83 9.99 -5.38 -16.70
CA LYS A 83 11.08 -6.28 -17.11
C LYS A 83 10.98 -6.65 -18.59
N GLU A 84 9.81 -7.09 -19.05
CA GLU A 84 9.57 -7.40 -20.47
C GLU A 84 9.75 -6.16 -21.37
N ALA A 85 9.25 -5.01 -20.94
CA ALA A 85 9.42 -3.75 -21.67
C ALA A 85 10.90 -3.32 -21.74
N ALA A 86 11.65 -3.45 -20.64
CA ALA A 86 13.07 -3.10 -20.58
C ALA A 86 13.93 -4.01 -21.47
N LEU A 87 13.66 -5.32 -21.46
CA LEU A 87 14.32 -6.31 -22.30
C LEU A 87 13.99 -6.10 -23.79
N SER A 88 12.72 -5.87 -24.11
CA SER A 88 12.28 -5.68 -25.50
C SER A 88 12.80 -4.38 -26.15
N LEU A 89 13.06 -3.35 -25.34
CA LEU A 89 13.70 -2.11 -25.79
C LEU A 89 15.23 -2.23 -25.87
N GLY A 90 15.81 -3.32 -25.35
CA GLY A 90 17.25 -3.54 -25.33
C GLY A 90 18.00 -2.56 -24.41
N TYR A 91 17.33 -1.98 -23.42
CA TYR A 91 17.93 -0.99 -22.53
C TYR A 91 18.73 -1.60 -21.38
N MET A 92 18.47 -2.87 -21.06
CA MET A 92 19.22 -3.63 -20.05
C MET A 92 19.01 -5.12 -20.25
N THR A 93 19.91 -5.92 -19.66
CA THR A 93 19.74 -7.37 -19.59
C THR A 93 18.83 -7.77 -18.43
N GLU A 94 18.38 -9.03 -18.42
CA GLU A 94 17.58 -9.58 -17.32
C GLU A 94 18.36 -9.53 -15.99
N GLN A 95 19.66 -9.83 -16.03
CA GLN A 95 20.52 -9.78 -14.86
C GLN A 95 20.67 -8.36 -14.32
N ASP A 96 20.81 -7.37 -15.19
CA ASP A 96 20.91 -5.96 -14.79
C ASP A 96 19.59 -5.46 -14.19
N TYR A 97 18.45 -5.87 -14.77
CA TYR A 97 17.13 -5.53 -14.23
C TYR A 97 16.94 -6.10 -12.82
N ASP A 98 17.21 -7.39 -12.63
CA ASP A 98 17.05 -8.07 -11.34
C ASP A 98 18.07 -7.57 -10.29
N ALA A 99 19.22 -7.04 -10.74
CA ALA A 99 20.18 -6.38 -9.86
C ALA A 99 19.72 -4.97 -9.43
N ALA A 100 19.09 -4.22 -10.34
CA ALA A 100 18.66 -2.84 -10.11
C ALA A 100 17.31 -2.75 -9.37
N VAL A 101 16.34 -3.60 -9.71
CA VAL A 101 14.98 -3.55 -9.18
C VAL A 101 14.85 -4.53 -8.02
N LYS A 102 15.02 -4.00 -6.80
CA LYS A 102 14.88 -4.75 -5.55
C LYS A 102 13.87 -4.06 -4.64
N PRO A 103 12.58 -4.44 -4.69
CA PRO A 103 11.52 -3.80 -3.91
C PRO A 103 11.85 -3.70 -2.41
N GLU A 104 12.54 -4.69 -1.85
CA GLU A 104 12.99 -4.72 -0.46
C GLU A 104 14.02 -3.64 -0.09
N ARG A 105 14.64 -2.99 -1.09
CA ARG A 105 15.57 -1.87 -0.92
C ARG A 105 14.94 -0.50 -1.20
N MET A 106 13.63 -0.46 -1.47
CA MET A 106 12.90 0.74 -1.89
C MET A 106 11.85 1.21 -0.86
N VAL A 107 11.93 0.71 0.39
CA VAL A 107 11.01 0.99 1.49
C VAL A 107 11.62 1.93 2.53
#